data_AF-A0AAV7IC83-F1
#
_entry.id   AF-A0AAV7IC83-F1
#
_cell.length_a   1.000
_cell.length_b   1.000
_cell.length_c   1.000
_cell.angle_alpha   90.00
_cell.angle_beta   90.00
_cell.angle_gamma   90.00
#
_symmetry.space_group_name_H-M   'P 1'
#
loop_
_entity.id
_entity.type
_entity.pdbx_description
1 polymer ?
#
loop_
_entity_poly.entity_id
_entity_poly.type
_entity_poly.pdbx_seq_one_letter_code
_entity_poly.pdbx_strand_id
1 'polypeptide(L)'
;MRAPSFRCTERPEDGALVLHYYSDRPGLEYIVIGIVKTVAKRLHGTDVDVQILKTKEECDHVQFLITDTSAPGVATNPMIADLETLSIEPKVSPMTFCRVFPFHLMFDRDLTIVQTGCTITRVIPQVTSGNCKLNDILLTVRPHLELTFENILSHINTVYVLKTKKGVMQVEASEEFSNLRLKGQMLYIPESDLVIFLCYPSVMNLDDLTR
;
A
#
# COMPACT_ATOMS: atom_id res chain seq x y z
N MET A 1 -6.87 -15.89 11.09
CA MET A 1 -8.04 -15.08 10.71
C MET A 1 -7.64 -14.20 9.52
N ARG A 2 -8.40 -14.17 8.42
CA ARG A 2 -8.16 -13.24 7.30
C ARG A 2 -8.91 -11.93 7.59
N ALA A 3 -8.16 -10.86 7.84
CA ALA A 3 -8.74 -9.54 8.08
C ALA A 3 -9.26 -8.94 6.77
N PRO A 4 -10.36 -8.17 6.79
CA PRO A 4 -10.77 -7.39 5.63
C PRO A 4 -9.79 -6.25 5.35
N SER A 5 -9.77 -5.76 4.11
CA SER A 5 -9.03 -4.57 3.71
C SER A 5 -9.99 -3.41 3.44
N PHE A 6 -9.55 -2.20 3.75
CA PHE A 6 -10.32 -0.97 3.58
C PHE A 6 -9.52 0.06 2.79
N ARG A 7 -10.17 0.71 1.82
CA ARG A 7 -9.64 1.85 1.09
C ARG A 7 -10.70 2.95 1.05
N CYS A 8 -10.30 4.20 1.20
CA CYS A 8 -11.20 5.35 1.09
C CYS A 8 -10.81 6.17 -0.12
N THR A 9 -11.79 6.64 -0.88
CA THR A 9 -11.62 7.59 -1.99
C THR A 9 -12.68 8.68 -1.88
N GLU A 10 -12.42 9.84 -2.44
CA GLU A 10 -13.43 10.89 -2.58
C GLU A 10 -14.16 10.75 -3.90
N ARG A 11 -15.48 10.93 -3.88
CA ARG A 11 -16.30 11.00 -5.07
C ARG A 11 -16.08 12.37 -5.74
N PRO A 12 -15.65 12.42 -7.01
CA PRO A 12 -15.32 13.69 -7.68
C PRO A 12 -16.50 14.69 -7.78
N GLU A 13 -17.74 14.19 -7.78
CA GLU A 13 -18.94 14.99 -8.01
C GLU A 13 -19.30 15.91 -6.83
N ASP A 14 -19.08 15.44 -5.60
CA ASP A 14 -19.55 16.12 -4.39
C ASP A 14 -18.60 15.99 -3.18
N GLY A 15 -17.43 15.38 -3.36
CA GLY A 15 -16.45 15.16 -2.29
C GLY A 15 -16.89 14.13 -1.25
N ALA A 16 -17.99 13.40 -1.47
CA ALA A 16 -18.44 12.40 -0.51
C ALA A 16 -17.44 11.24 -0.42
N LEU A 17 -17.29 10.67 0.78
CA LEU A 17 -16.35 9.59 1.01
C LEU A 17 -16.94 8.26 0.55
N VAL A 18 -16.18 7.54 -0.28
CA VAL A 18 -16.49 6.17 -0.71
C VAL A 18 -15.53 5.22 -0.02
N LEU A 19 -16.07 4.39 0.87
CA LEU A 19 -15.34 3.33 1.56
C LEU A 19 -15.44 2.02 0.78
N HIS A 20 -14.30 1.54 0.29
CA HIS A 20 -14.15 0.24 -0.35
C HIS A 20 -13.81 -0.82 0.69
N TYR A 21 -14.59 -1.91 0.73
CA TYR A 21 -14.45 -3.03 1.67
C TYR A 21 -14.21 -4.35 0.95
N TYR A 22 -13.00 -4.88 1.12
CA TYR A 22 -12.56 -6.16 0.55
C TYR A 22 -12.61 -7.24 1.62
N SER A 23 -13.36 -8.32 1.37
CA SER A 23 -13.52 -9.42 2.32
C SER A 23 -13.82 -10.74 1.62
N ASP A 24 -13.16 -11.80 2.11
CA ASP A 24 -13.48 -13.19 1.75
C ASP A 24 -14.77 -13.69 2.41
N ARG A 25 -15.25 -13.00 3.45
CA ARG A 25 -16.39 -13.43 4.28
C ARG A 25 -17.67 -12.75 3.79
N PRO A 26 -18.64 -13.50 3.22
CA PRO A 26 -19.91 -12.93 2.77
C PRO A 26 -20.81 -12.55 3.96
N GLY A 27 -21.68 -11.56 3.76
CA GLY A 27 -22.73 -11.19 4.72
C GLY A 27 -22.26 -10.35 5.91
N LEU A 28 -21.02 -9.87 5.92
CA LEU A 28 -20.47 -9.04 7.02
C LEU A 28 -20.48 -7.54 6.70
N GLU A 29 -20.90 -7.14 5.50
CA GLU A 29 -20.97 -5.75 5.04
C GLU A 29 -21.83 -4.86 5.94
N TYR A 30 -22.93 -5.38 6.49
CA TYR A 30 -23.79 -4.63 7.41
C TYR A 30 -23.13 -4.34 8.77
N ILE A 31 -22.14 -5.16 9.17
CA ILE A 31 -21.36 -4.89 10.39
C ILE A 31 -20.50 -3.64 10.20
N VAL A 32 -19.95 -3.44 9.00
CA VAL A 32 -19.13 -2.27 8.66
C VAL A 32 -19.94 -0.99 8.85
N ILE A 33 -21.20 -0.97 8.40
CA ILE A 33 -22.12 0.17 8.56
C ILE A 33 -22.25 0.56 10.03
N GLY A 34 -22.53 -0.41 10.91
CA GLY A 34 -22.69 -0.15 12.35
C GLY A 34 -21.41 0.34 13.01
N ILE A 35 -20.27 -0.27 12.66
CA ILE A 35 -18.95 0.12 13.20
C ILE A 35 -18.61 1.56 12.79
N VAL A 36 -18.71 1.88 11.49
CA VAL A 36 -18.36 3.21 10.97
C VAL A 36 -19.23 4.30 11.60
N LYS A 37 -20.56 4.10 11.64
CA LYS A 37 -21.49 5.04 12.29
C LYS A 37 -21.15 5.26 13.76
N THR A 38 -20.85 4.18 14.49
CA THR A 38 -20.53 4.25 15.92
C THR A 38 -19.20 4.96 16.17
N VAL A 39 -18.17 4.67 15.37
CA VAL A 39 -16.85 5.28 15.49
C VAL A 39 -16.92 6.78 15.17
N ALA A 40 -17.60 7.16 14.08
CA ALA A 40 -17.81 8.56 13.74
C ALA A 40 -18.49 9.34 14.88
N LYS A 41 -19.59 8.78 15.42
CA LYS A 41 -20.33 9.43 16.51
C LYS A 41 -19.52 9.51 17.81
N ARG A 42 -18.86 8.42 18.21
CA ARG A 42 -18.21 8.32 19.53
C ARG A 42 -16.81 8.94 19.58
N LEU A 43 -16.03 8.85 18.51
CA LEU A 43 -14.65 9.34 18.49
C LEU A 43 -14.52 10.72 17.83
N HIS A 44 -15.40 11.04 16.88
CA HIS A 44 -15.33 12.30 16.12
C HIS A 44 -16.51 13.24 16.38
N GLY A 45 -17.54 12.81 17.12
CA GLY A 45 -18.72 13.62 17.40
C GLY A 45 -19.57 13.92 16.15
N THR A 46 -19.37 13.16 15.07
CA THR A 46 -20.04 13.38 13.78
C THR A 46 -21.09 12.31 13.56
N ASP A 47 -22.32 12.73 13.26
CA ASP A 47 -23.39 11.83 12.83
C ASP A 47 -23.30 11.64 11.31
N VAL A 48 -22.98 10.41 10.88
CA VAL A 48 -22.83 10.05 9.47
C VAL A 48 -23.92 9.06 9.04
N ASP A 49 -24.36 9.19 7.80
CA ASP A 49 -25.09 8.14 7.13
C ASP A 49 -24.14 7.29 6.28
N VAL A 50 -24.40 5.99 6.23
CA VAL A 50 -23.56 5.01 5.54
C VAL A 50 -24.48 4.08 4.76
N GLN A 51 -24.39 4.14 3.44
CA GLN A 51 -25.24 3.40 2.50
C GLN A 51 -24.39 2.51 1.60
N ILE A 52 -24.90 1.35 1.18
CA ILE A 52 -24.22 0.51 0.19
C ILE A 52 -24.44 1.13 -1.19
N LEU A 53 -23.35 1.50 -1.86
CA LEU A 53 -23.33 2.05 -3.22
C LEU A 53 -23.19 0.94 -4.26
N LYS A 54 -22.32 -0.06 -4.00
CA LYS A 54 -22.16 -1.26 -4.84
C LYS A 54 -21.99 -2.50 -3.98
N THR A 55 -22.57 -3.60 -4.43
CA THR A 55 -22.38 -4.92 -3.82
C THR A 55 -21.20 -5.66 -4.46
N LYS A 56 -20.82 -6.80 -3.86
CA LYS A 56 -19.80 -7.70 -4.41
C LYS A 56 -20.24 -8.40 -5.73
N GLU A 57 -21.52 -8.31 -6.08
CA GLU A 57 -22.04 -8.86 -7.34
C GLU A 57 -21.82 -7.90 -8.51
N GLU A 58 -21.78 -6.60 -8.20
CA GLU A 58 -21.58 -5.52 -9.18
C GLU A 58 -20.09 -5.15 -9.35
N CYS A 59 -19.26 -5.48 -8.36
CA CYS A 59 -17.85 -5.13 -8.28
C CYS A 59 -17.09 -6.17 -7.46
N ASP A 60 -15.76 -6.25 -7.57
CA ASP A 60 -14.95 -7.23 -6.81
C ASP A 60 -15.01 -7.03 -5.28
N HIS A 61 -15.60 -5.93 -4.81
CA HIS A 61 -15.72 -5.52 -3.41
C HIS A 61 -16.95 -4.66 -3.15
N VAL A 62 -17.34 -4.52 -1.88
CA VAL A 62 -18.47 -3.68 -1.48
C VAL A 62 -18.01 -2.23 -1.38
N GLN A 63 -18.83 -1.30 -1.86
CA GLN A 63 -18.58 0.13 -1.75
C GLN A 63 -19.66 0.77 -0.88
N PHE A 64 -19.26 1.54 0.12
CA PHE A 64 -20.17 2.30 0.97
C PHE A 64 -20.01 3.79 0.70
N LEU A 65 -21.11 4.49 0.54
CA LEU A 65 -21.16 5.95 0.55
C LEU A 65 -21.30 6.43 1.99
N ILE A 66 -20.42 7.32 2.42
CA ILE A 66 -20.45 7.95 3.74
C ILE A 66 -20.76 9.44 3.55
N THR A 67 -21.86 9.91 4.14
CA THR A 67 -22.29 11.31 4.09
C THR A 67 -22.45 11.86 5.49
N ASP A 68 -22.05 13.11 5.69
CA ASP A 68 -22.35 13.83 6.94
C ASP A 68 -23.84 14.20 6.98
N THR A 69 -24.48 13.97 8.11
CA THR A 69 -25.90 14.32 8.33
C THR A 69 -26.07 15.64 9.07
N SER A 70 -25.01 16.19 9.64
CA SER A 70 -24.98 17.57 10.12
C SER A 70 -24.80 18.52 8.92
N ALA A 71 -25.57 19.61 8.91
CA ALA A 71 -25.77 20.52 7.77
C ALA A 71 -24.46 21.06 7.12
N PRO A 72 -24.49 21.66 5.91
CA PRO A 72 -23.37 21.75 4.96
C PRO A 72 -22.30 22.77 5.41
N GLY A 73 -21.54 22.41 6.43
CA GLY A 73 -20.24 22.99 6.70
C GLY A 73 -19.24 21.95 6.25
N VAL A 74 -18.66 22.11 5.07
CA VAL A 74 -17.36 21.52 4.77
C VAL A 74 -16.43 22.11 5.83
N ALA A 75 -16.28 21.41 6.96
CA ALA A 75 -15.23 21.69 7.90
C ALA A 75 -13.96 21.33 7.14
N THR A 76 -13.40 22.30 6.42
CA THR A 76 -12.06 22.22 5.90
C THR A 76 -11.18 21.93 7.09
N ASN A 77 -10.74 20.68 7.20
CA ASN A 77 -9.90 20.27 8.30
C ASN A 77 -8.62 21.10 8.16
N PRO A 78 -8.30 22.03 9.07
CA PRO A 78 -7.17 22.94 8.88
C PRO A 78 -5.84 22.19 8.73
N MET A 79 -5.77 20.93 9.19
CA MET A 79 -4.65 20.02 8.93
C MET A 79 -4.43 19.68 7.44
N ILE A 80 -5.44 19.75 6.56
CA ILE A 80 -5.26 19.52 5.11
C ILE A 80 -4.64 20.74 4.44
N ALA A 81 -4.95 21.95 4.91
CA ALA A 81 -4.36 23.19 4.38
C ALA A 81 -2.84 23.24 4.60
N ASP A 82 -2.32 22.62 5.66
CA ASP A 82 -0.87 22.55 5.91
C ASP A 82 -0.13 21.64 4.91
N LEU A 83 -0.81 20.71 4.21
CA LEU A 83 -0.18 19.89 3.16
C LEU A 83 0.12 20.71 1.90
N GLU A 84 -0.60 21.81 1.68
CA GLU A 84 -0.38 22.74 0.56
C GLU A 84 0.91 23.58 0.72
N THR A 85 1.63 23.44 1.84
CA THR A 85 2.95 24.06 2.04
C THR A 85 4.12 23.24 1.47
N LEU A 86 3.85 22.09 0.84
CA LEU A 86 4.88 21.31 0.17
C LEU A 86 5.39 22.04 -1.08
N SER A 87 6.71 22.13 -1.22
CA SER A 87 7.30 22.71 -2.42
C SER A 87 7.02 21.80 -3.63
N ILE A 88 6.49 22.40 -4.70
CA ILE A 88 6.22 21.72 -5.98
C ILE A 88 7.54 21.21 -6.62
N GLU A 89 8.66 21.87 -6.31
CA GLU A 89 9.96 21.46 -6.81
C GLU A 89 10.54 20.29 -6.00
N PRO A 90 11.10 19.26 -6.65
CA PRO A 90 11.78 18.18 -5.96
C PRO A 90 13.01 18.73 -5.23
N LYS A 91 12.92 18.86 -3.90
CA LYS A 91 14.04 19.32 -3.05
C LYS A 91 15.08 18.24 -2.76
N VAL A 92 14.77 16.99 -3.09
CA VAL A 92 15.63 15.82 -2.89
C VAL A 92 15.87 15.17 -4.25
N SER A 93 17.15 14.98 -4.61
CA SER A 93 17.48 14.26 -5.85
C SER A 93 17.18 12.76 -5.72
N PRO A 94 16.86 12.06 -6.82
CA PRO A 94 16.65 10.60 -6.79
C PRO A 94 17.82 9.84 -6.16
N MET A 95 19.06 10.28 -6.42
CA MET A 95 20.25 9.68 -5.81
C MET A 95 20.29 9.83 -4.28
N THR A 96 19.85 10.98 -3.75
CA THR A 96 19.75 11.19 -2.30
C THR A 96 18.65 10.31 -1.73
N PHE A 97 17.51 10.24 -2.40
CA PHE A 97 16.40 9.38 -2.01
C PHE A 97 16.81 7.89 -1.93
N CYS A 98 17.52 7.37 -2.95
CA CYS A 98 18.00 5.98 -2.96
C CYS A 98 18.98 5.64 -1.83
N ARG A 99 19.71 6.65 -1.32
CA ARG A 99 20.60 6.51 -0.17
C ARG A 99 19.84 6.54 1.16
N VAL A 100 18.83 7.42 1.28
CA VAL A 100 18.00 7.55 2.48
C VAL A 100 17.09 6.34 2.67
N PHE A 101 16.54 5.80 1.57
CA PHE A 101 15.71 4.61 1.55
C PHE A 101 16.43 3.45 0.85
N PRO A 102 17.40 2.80 1.51
CA PRO A 102 18.22 1.76 0.90
C PRO A 102 17.44 0.49 0.51
N PHE A 103 16.27 0.30 1.12
CA PHE A 103 15.33 -0.78 0.86
C PHE A 103 14.04 -0.24 0.25
N HIS A 104 14.08 0.08 -1.05
CA HIS A 104 12.87 0.38 -1.80
C HIS A 104 12.93 -0.22 -3.21
N LEU A 105 11.76 -0.44 -3.80
CA LEU A 105 11.60 -0.80 -5.20
C LEU A 105 10.51 0.08 -5.80
N MET A 106 10.76 0.64 -6.97
CA MET A 106 9.79 1.41 -7.74
C MET A 106 9.56 0.68 -9.06
N PHE A 107 8.30 0.52 -9.47
CA PHE A 107 7.93 -0.28 -10.63
C PHE A 107 6.68 0.25 -11.33
N ASP A 108 6.54 -0.10 -12.60
CA ASP A 108 5.43 0.30 -13.48
C ASP A 108 4.25 -0.68 -13.44
N ARG A 109 3.27 -0.44 -14.31
CA ARG A 109 2.07 -1.28 -14.47
C ARG A 109 2.38 -2.73 -14.84
N ASP A 110 3.46 -2.96 -15.58
CA ASP A 110 3.91 -4.29 -15.97
C ASP A 110 4.75 -4.98 -14.88
N LEU A 111 4.84 -4.34 -13.71
CA LEU A 111 5.67 -4.69 -12.57
C LEU A 111 7.17 -4.67 -12.90
N THR A 112 7.57 -3.97 -13.95
CA THR A 112 8.98 -3.79 -14.33
C THR A 112 9.62 -2.82 -13.37
N ILE A 113 10.72 -3.23 -12.75
CA ILE A 113 11.44 -2.42 -11.77
C ILE A 113 12.19 -1.31 -12.49
N VAL A 114 11.88 -0.06 -12.14
CA VAL A 114 12.49 1.15 -12.73
C VAL A 114 13.52 1.81 -11.82
N GLN A 115 13.38 1.65 -10.50
CA GLN A 115 14.32 2.20 -9.51
C GLN A 115 14.41 1.29 -8.29
N THR A 116 15.60 1.21 -7.68
CA THR A 116 15.80 0.51 -6.41
C THR A 116 16.69 1.29 -5.46
N GLY A 117 16.55 1.02 -4.17
CA GLY A 117 17.45 1.53 -3.15
C GLY A 117 18.82 0.86 -3.23
N CYS A 118 19.87 1.56 -2.78
CA CYS A 118 21.25 1.10 -2.95
C CYS A 118 21.53 -0.29 -2.37
N THR A 119 20.82 -0.69 -1.31
CA THR A 119 21.01 -2.02 -0.72
C THR A 119 20.30 -3.10 -1.52
N ILE A 120 19.11 -2.84 -2.06
CA ILE A 120 18.42 -3.77 -2.97
C ILE A 120 19.28 -4.03 -4.21
N THR A 121 19.83 -2.97 -4.82
CA THR A 121 20.73 -3.11 -5.97
C THR A 121 21.95 -3.97 -5.65
N ARG A 122 22.54 -3.80 -4.46
CA ARG A 122 23.71 -4.55 -4.00
C ARG A 122 23.39 -6.02 -3.74
N VAL A 123 22.28 -6.32 -3.09
CA VAL A 123 21.94 -7.69 -2.67
C VAL A 123 21.22 -8.49 -3.75
N ILE A 124 20.52 -7.83 -4.68
CA ILE A 124 19.74 -8.45 -5.77
C ILE A 124 20.15 -7.75 -7.09
N PRO A 125 21.36 -7.99 -7.62
CA PRO A 125 21.88 -7.24 -8.77
C PRO A 125 21.09 -7.45 -10.06
N GLN A 126 20.31 -8.53 -10.17
CA GLN A 126 19.44 -8.75 -11.34
C GLN A 126 18.43 -7.61 -11.59
N VAL A 127 18.12 -6.77 -10.59
CA VAL A 127 17.26 -5.59 -10.77
C VAL A 127 17.86 -4.55 -11.72
N THR A 128 19.18 -4.55 -11.94
CA THR A 128 19.85 -3.60 -12.85
C THR A 128 19.84 -4.05 -14.31
N SER A 129 19.25 -5.21 -14.63
CA SER A 129 19.19 -5.75 -15.99
C SER A 129 18.25 -4.98 -16.93
N GLY A 130 17.43 -4.07 -16.41
CA GLY A 130 16.51 -3.21 -17.17
C GLY A 130 15.17 -3.86 -17.54
N ASN A 131 15.07 -5.19 -17.50
CA ASN A 131 13.85 -5.95 -17.80
C ASN A 131 13.40 -6.84 -16.62
N CYS A 132 13.81 -6.49 -15.41
CA CYS A 132 13.53 -7.29 -14.22
C CYS A 132 12.15 -6.94 -13.64
N LYS A 133 11.25 -7.92 -13.56
CA LYS A 133 9.95 -7.73 -12.93
C LYS A 133 9.99 -8.03 -11.43
N LEU A 134 9.09 -7.38 -10.69
CA LEU A 134 8.91 -7.63 -9.26
C LEU A 134 8.66 -9.11 -8.96
N ASN A 135 7.85 -9.76 -9.80
CA ASN A 135 7.53 -11.18 -9.70
C ASN A 135 8.71 -12.10 -10.01
N ASP A 136 9.75 -11.64 -10.70
CA ASP A 136 10.94 -12.46 -10.96
C ASP A 136 11.78 -12.65 -9.70
N ILE A 137 11.63 -11.72 -8.74
CA ILE A 137 12.57 -11.58 -7.61
C ILE A 137 11.92 -11.81 -6.26
N LEU A 138 10.61 -11.57 -6.16
CA LEU A 138 9.87 -11.58 -4.89
C LEU A 138 8.64 -12.50 -4.98
N LEU A 139 8.25 -12.99 -3.80
CA LEU A 139 7.05 -13.78 -3.55
C LEU A 139 6.22 -13.09 -2.48
N THR A 140 4.92 -12.97 -2.70
CA THR A 140 4.01 -12.39 -1.71
C THR A 140 3.78 -13.36 -0.56
N VAL A 141 4.15 -12.95 0.65
CA VAL A 141 3.79 -13.65 1.90
C VAL A 141 2.50 -13.08 2.47
N ARG A 142 2.35 -11.75 2.44
CA ARG A 142 1.14 -11.03 2.84
C ARG A 142 0.97 -9.74 2.01
N PRO A 143 -0.27 -9.30 1.73
CA PRO A 143 -1.53 -10.05 1.84
C PRO A 143 -1.58 -11.29 0.94
N HIS A 144 -2.50 -12.23 1.19
CA HIS A 144 -2.65 -13.44 0.35
C HIS A 144 -3.42 -13.12 -0.94
N LEU A 145 -2.74 -12.47 -1.87
CA LEU A 145 -3.25 -12.11 -3.19
C LEU A 145 -2.15 -12.31 -4.25
N GLU A 146 -2.57 -12.40 -5.51
CA GLU A 146 -1.64 -12.39 -6.63
C GLU A 146 -1.02 -11.00 -6.78
N LEU A 147 0.30 -10.94 -6.94
CA LEU A 147 1.02 -9.68 -7.07
C LEU A 147 0.86 -9.13 -8.50
N THR A 148 -0.24 -8.40 -8.71
CA THR A 148 -0.54 -7.61 -9.90
C THR A 148 -0.67 -6.13 -9.53
N PHE A 149 -0.51 -5.24 -10.50
CA PHE A 149 -0.61 -3.80 -10.25
C PHE A 149 -1.99 -3.40 -9.71
N GLU A 150 -3.04 -3.97 -10.28
CA GLU A 150 -4.45 -3.76 -9.91
C GLU A 150 -4.74 -4.22 -8.49
N ASN A 151 -4.22 -5.39 -8.11
CA ASN A 151 -4.38 -5.91 -6.75
C ASN A 151 -3.62 -5.06 -5.74
N ILE A 152 -2.43 -4.54 -6.11
CA ILE A 152 -1.66 -3.62 -5.28
C ILE A 152 -2.45 -2.33 -5.03
N LEU A 153 -3.00 -1.70 -6.07
CA LEU A 153 -3.80 -0.48 -5.92
C LEU A 153 -5.11 -0.71 -5.13
N SER A 154 -5.72 -1.88 -5.28
CA SER A 154 -6.92 -2.26 -4.53
C SER A 154 -6.64 -2.46 -3.04
N HIS A 155 -5.42 -2.89 -2.69
CA HIS A 155 -5.00 -3.16 -1.32
C HIS A 155 -3.87 -2.23 -0.85
N ILE A 156 -3.81 -1.01 -1.40
CA ILE A 156 -2.69 -0.06 -1.19
C ILE A 156 -2.42 0.24 0.29
N ASN A 157 -3.47 0.27 1.11
CA ASN A 157 -3.38 0.54 2.55
C ASN A 157 -2.92 -0.68 3.38
N THR A 158 -2.69 -1.83 2.74
CA THR A 158 -2.24 -3.04 3.42
C THR A 158 -0.72 -3.03 3.59
N VAL A 159 -0.25 -3.56 4.71
CA VAL A 159 1.18 -3.83 4.90
C VAL A 159 1.57 -5.07 4.10
N TYR A 160 2.50 -4.90 3.16
CA TYR A 160 3.04 -5.97 2.35
C TYR A 160 4.22 -6.63 3.06
N VAL A 161 4.26 -7.96 2.98
CA VAL A 161 5.42 -8.76 3.34
C VAL A 161 5.78 -9.58 2.12
N LEU A 162 6.90 -9.24 1.49
CA LEU A 162 7.44 -9.93 0.33
C LEU A 162 8.68 -10.71 0.74
N LYS A 163 8.90 -11.87 0.14
CA LYS A 163 10.07 -12.73 0.39
C LYS A 163 10.86 -12.88 -0.90
N THR A 164 12.18 -12.76 -0.86
CA THR A 164 13.01 -13.01 -2.04
C THR A 164 12.93 -14.48 -2.47
N LYS A 165 12.95 -14.72 -3.78
CA LYS A 165 13.04 -16.07 -4.36
C LYS A 165 14.41 -16.69 -4.12
N LYS A 166 14.51 -18.03 -4.13
CA LYS A 166 15.80 -18.72 -3.96
C LYS A 166 16.73 -18.37 -5.14
N GLY A 167 18.00 -18.08 -4.85
CA GLY A 167 19.04 -17.83 -5.85
C GLY A 167 19.10 -16.41 -6.41
N VAL A 168 18.22 -15.50 -5.98
CA VAL A 168 18.22 -14.11 -6.47
C VAL A 168 19.20 -13.20 -5.72
N MET A 169 19.54 -13.58 -4.49
CA MET A 169 20.43 -12.81 -3.65
C MET A 169 21.87 -13.25 -3.84
N GLN A 170 22.78 -12.28 -3.99
CA GLN A 170 24.23 -12.52 -3.99
C GLN A 170 24.78 -12.26 -2.59
N VAL A 171 24.67 -13.26 -1.72
CA VAL A 171 25.22 -13.23 -0.35
C VAL A 171 26.04 -14.50 -0.12
N GLU A 172 27.18 -14.36 0.54
CA GLU A 172 28.02 -15.49 0.97
C GLU A 172 27.43 -16.15 2.23
N ALA A 173 26.19 -16.64 2.12
CA ALA A 173 25.41 -17.17 3.24
C ALA A 173 24.98 -18.63 2.99
N SER A 174 24.76 -19.40 4.06
CA SER A 174 24.18 -20.74 3.94
C SER A 174 22.74 -20.69 3.42
N GLU A 175 22.23 -21.79 2.85
CA GLU A 175 20.90 -21.84 2.21
C GLU A 175 19.74 -21.37 3.10
N GLU A 176 19.87 -21.48 4.43
CA GLU A 176 18.86 -21.02 5.39
C GLU A 176 18.69 -19.49 5.39
N PHE A 177 19.77 -18.75 5.10
CA PHE A 177 19.80 -17.28 5.05
C PHE A 177 19.75 -16.73 3.63
N SER A 178 19.57 -17.58 2.61
CA SER A 178 19.53 -17.16 1.21
C SER A 178 18.23 -16.44 0.82
N ASN A 179 17.41 -16.03 1.79
CA ASN A 179 16.15 -15.36 1.56
C ASN A 179 15.91 -14.22 2.56
N LEU A 180 15.44 -13.09 2.04
CA LEU A 180 15.14 -11.89 2.78
C LEU A 180 13.63 -11.67 2.79
N ARG A 181 13.08 -11.35 3.96
CA ARG A 181 11.70 -10.87 4.08
C ARG A 181 11.72 -9.36 4.13
N LEU A 182 11.04 -8.71 3.20
CA LEU A 182 10.87 -7.27 3.12
C LEU A 182 9.45 -6.94 3.58
N LYS A 183 9.33 -6.14 4.64
CA LYS A 183 8.04 -5.66 5.15
C LYS A 183 7.93 -4.16 4.89
N GLY A 184 6.79 -3.72 4.37
CA GLY A 184 6.65 -2.34 3.93
C GLY A 184 5.25 -1.96 3.48
N GLN A 185 5.14 -0.76 2.91
CA GLN A 185 3.92 -0.23 2.33
C GLN A 185 4.14 0.09 0.85
N MET A 186 3.06 -0.02 0.09
CA MET A 186 2.99 0.39 -1.30
C MET A 186 2.41 1.80 -1.35
N LEU A 187 3.02 2.69 -2.14
CA LEU A 187 2.51 4.04 -2.39
C LEU A 187 2.42 4.23 -3.90
N TYR A 188 1.26 4.68 -4.38
CA TYR A 188 1.06 5.03 -5.78
C TYR A 188 1.45 6.49 -6.01
N ILE A 189 2.18 6.76 -7.10
CA ILE A 189 2.68 8.08 -7.49
C ILE A 189 1.99 8.46 -8.82
N PRO A 190 0.86 9.18 -8.77
CA PRO A 190 0.04 9.45 -9.96
C PRO A 190 0.78 10.18 -11.08
N GLU A 191 1.71 11.07 -10.74
CA GLU A 191 2.45 11.90 -11.70
C GLU A 191 3.36 11.09 -12.62
N SER A 192 3.78 9.91 -12.17
CA SER A 192 4.65 9.01 -12.93
C SER A 192 4.00 7.67 -13.28
N ASP A 193 2.79 7.42 -12.78
CA ASP A 193 2.08 6.14 -12.90
C ASP A 193 2.90 4.94 -12.38
N LEU A 194 3.64 5.17 -11.29
CA LEU A 194 4.52 4.19 -10.66
C LEU A 194 4.01 3.85 -9.26
N VAL A 195 4.36 2.65 -8.79
CA VAL A 195 4.23 2.28 -7.38
C VAL A 195 5.61 2.18 -6.77
N ILE A 196 5.78 2.77 -5.58
CA ILE A 196 6.95 2.56 -4.74
C ILE A 196 6.60 1.66 -3.56
N PHE A 197 7.37 0.58 -3.42
CA PHE A 197 7.40 -0.26 -2.23
C PHE A 197 8.50 0.26 -1.29
N LEU A 198 8.10 1.00 -0.26
CA LEU A 198 9.00 1.41 0.82
C LEU A 198 9.00 0.34 1.90
N CYS A 199 10.17 -0.27 2.13
CA CYS A 199 10.26 -1.47 2.96
C CYS A 199 11.51 -1.51 3.83
N TYR A 200 11.55 -2.48 4.72
CA TYR A 200 12.70 -2.81 5.54
C TYR A 200 12.85 -4.32 5.67
N PRO A 201 14.07 -4.83 5.88
CA PRO A 201 14.28 -6.24 6.13
C PRO A 201 13.68 -6.63 7.49
N SER A 202 12.80 -7.63 7.48
CA SER A 202 12.25 -8.24 8.68
C SER A 202 13.22 -9.30 9.19
N VAL A 203 14.14 -8.89 10.05
CA VAL A 203 15.07 -9.77 10.76
C VAL A 203 14.53 -10.12 12.15
N MET A 204 14.78 -11.33 12.63
CA MET A 204 14.38 -11.71 13.99
C MET A 204 15.48 -11.36 15.00
N ASN A 205 16.74 -11.58 14.62
CA ASN A 205 17.90 -11.39 15.47
C ASN A 205 18.97 -10.54 14.76
N LEU A 206 19.87 -9.90 15.53
CA LEU A 206 20.98 -9.09 15.00
C LEU A 206 21.93 -9.92 14.13
N ASP A 207 22.10 -11.20 14.43
CA ASP A 207 22.89 -12.13 13.64
C ASP A 207 22.39 -12.21 12.18
N ASP A 208 21.08 -12.07 11.95
CA ASP A 208 20.47 -12.14 10.61
C ASP A 208 20.83 -10.94 9.73
N LEU A 209 21.34 -9.83 10.31
CA LEU A 209 21.82 -8.66 9.56
C LEU A 209 23.26 -8.82 9.05
N THR A 210 24.03 -9.71 9.69
CA THR A 210 25.46 -9.90 9.42
C THR A 210 25.75 -11.10 8.53
N ARG A 211 24.72 -11.90 8.21
CA ARG A 211 24.82 -13.18 7.51
C ARG A 211 24.16 -13.12 6.14
#